data_AF-A0AA96LE91-F1
#
_entry.id   AF-A0AA96LE91-F1
#
_cell.length_a   1.000
_cell.length_b   1.000
_cell.length_c   1.000
_cell.angle_alpha   90.00
_cell.angle_beta   90.00
_cell.angle_gamma   90.00
#
_symmetry.space_group_name_H-M   'P 1'
#
loop_
_entity.id
_entity.type
_entity.pdbx_description
1 polymer ?
#
loop_
_entity_poly.entity_id
_entity_poly.type
_entity_poly.pdbx_seq_one_letter_code
_entity_poly.pdbx_strand_id
1 'polypeptide(L)'
;MTNWGAFAGLFGGALMGLAGLWLGRYFAAKKRGLDERYYAVWRNARAASWIITMAALYVLFFLLLAGVSLSALAALGILMLVHFTGWALSGLYYQTRM
;
A
#
# COMPACT_ATOMS: atom_id res chain seq x y z
N MET A 1 25.01 11.71 10.61
CA MET A 1 25.35 10.95 9.38
C MET A 1 24.12 10.98 8.48
N THR A 2 24.24 11.41 7.23
CA THR A 2 23.10 11.57 6.30
C THR A 2 22.86 10.25 5.55
N ASN A 3 21.68 9.64 5.74
CA ASN A 3 21.34 8.32 5.17
C ASN A 3 20.82 8.42 3.73
N TRP A 4 21.66 8.85 2.80
CA TRP A 4 21.31 9.00 1.38
C TRP A 4 20.73 7.73 0.75
N GLY A 5 21.20 6.55 1.16
CA GLY A 5 20.67 5.27 0.68
C GLY A 5 19.20 5.03 1.09
N ALA A 6 18.80 5.46 2.28
CA ALA A 6 17.42 5.32 2.75
C ALA A 6 16.47 6.24 1.96
N PHE A 7 16.90 7.47 1.70
CA PHE A 7 16.13 8.41 0.87
C PHE A 7 16.04 7.95 -0.58
N ALA A 8 17.15 7.48 -1.16
CA ALA A 8 17.17 6.94 -2.52
C ALA A 8 16.25 5.72 -2.66
N GLY A 9 16.25 4.81 -1.68
CA GLY A 9 15.34 3.67 -1.65
C GLY A 9 13.87 4.07 -1.54
N LEU A 10 13.54 4.98 -0.61
CA LEU A 10 12.17 5.43 -0.40
C LEU A 10 11.61 6.17 -1.62
N PHE A 11 12.30 7.20 -2.08
CA PHE A 11 11.83 8.03 -3.19
C PHE A 11 11.98 7.32 -4.53
N GLY A 12 13.08 6.61 -4.76
CA GLY A 12 13.28 5.82 -5.98
C GLY A 12 12.25 4.72 -6.11
N GLY A 13 12.00 3.97 -5.03
CA GLY A 13 10.96 2.95 -4.99
C GLY A 13 9.56 3.52 -5.22
N ALA A 14 9.22 4.63 -4.56
CA ALA A 14 7.94 5.31 -4.75
C ALA A 14 7.74 5.78 -6.20
N LEU A 15 8.77 6.40 -6.81
CA LEU A 15 8.71 6.87 -8.19
C LEU A 15 8.53 5.72 -9.18
N MET A 16 9.28 4.62 -9.01
CA MET A 16 9.15 3.45 -9.89
C MET A 16 7.78 2.77 -9.72
N GLY A 17 7.26 2.68 -8.50
CA GLY A 17 5.92 2.17 -8.23
C GLY A 17 4.82 3.03 -8.87
N LEU A 18 4.91 4.35 -8.75
CA LEU A 18 3.99 5.29 -9.40
C LEU A 18 4.07 5.21 -10.93
N ALA A 19 5.28 5.13 -11.48
CA ALA A 19 5.49 4.97 -12.92
C ALA A 19 4.86 3.67 -13.44
N GLY A 20 5.06 2.55 -12.73
CA GLY A 20 4.44 1.26 -13.06
C GLY A 20 2.92 1.32 -13.00
N LEU A 21 2.35 1.94 -11.96
CA LEU A 21 0.90 2.15 -11.84
C LEU A 21 0.33 2.99 -12.97
N TRP A 22 1.02 4.08 -13.34
CA TRP A 22 0.61 4.96 -14.42
C TRP A 22 0.66 4.26 -15.78
N LEU A 23 1.78 3.61 -16.11
CA LEU A 23 1.94 2.85 -17.35
C LEU A 23 0.93 1.72 -17.45
N GLY A 24 0.73 0.96 -16.37
CA GLY A 24 -0.26 -0.13 -16.32
C GLY A 24 -1.67 0.38 -16.64
N ARG A 25 -2.07 1.51 -16.05
CA ARG A 25 -3.36 2.16 -16.35
C ARG A 25 -3.45 2.67 -17.79
N TYR A 26 -2.37 3.26 -18.31
CA TYR A 26 -2.32 3.75 -19.68
C TYR A 26 -2.55 2.61 -20.70
N PHE A 27 -1.87 1.47 -20.53
CA PHE A 27 -2.06 0.31 -21.40
C PHE A 27 -3.40 -0.39 -21.19
N ALA A 28 -3.92 -0.44 -19.95
CA ALA A 28 -5.25 -0.96 -19.67
C ALA A 28 -6.34 -0.13 -20.35
N ALA A 29 -6.22 1.21 -20.33
CA ALA A 29 -7.16 2.11 -21.00
C ALA A 29 -7.22 1.84 -22.51
N LYS A 30 -6.07 1.66 -23.17
CA LYS A 30 -6.00 1.32 -24.60
C LYS A 30 -6.69 0.01 -24.96
N LYS A 31 -6.78 -0.93 -24.01
CA LYS A 31 -7.41 -2.24 -24.20
C LYS A 31 -8.82 -2.34 -23.61
N ARG A 32 -9.44 -1.20 -23.26
CA ARG A 32 -10.75 -1.14 -22.57
C ARG A 32 -10.79 -1.93 -21.24
N GLY A 33 -9.66 -2.11 -20.58
CA GLY A 33 -9.54 -2.81 -19.29
C GLY A 33 -9.85 -1.94 -18.06
N LEU A 34 -10.31 -0.70 -18.27
CA LEU A 34 -10.81 0.20 -17.22
C LEU A 34 -12.34 0.22 -17.22
N ASP A 35 -12.92 -0.97 -17.07
CA ASP A 35 -14.36 -1.19 -17.06
C ASP A 35 -14.95 -1.06 -15.63
N GLU A 36 -16.26 -1.30 -15.49
CA GLU A 36 -16.95 -1.27 -14.19
C GLU A 36 -16.33 -2.24 -13.18
N ARG A 37 -15.85 -3.41 -13.66
CA ARG A 37 -15.16 -4.40 -12.84
C ARG A 37 -13.86 -3.83 -12.28
N TYR A 38 -13.05 -3.15 -13.07
CA TYR A 38 -11.85 -2.45 -12.58
C TYR A 38 -12.19 -1.51 -11.41
N TYR A 39 -13.23 -0.69 -11.55
CA TYR A 39 -13.62 0.24 -10.49
C TYR A 39 -14.14 -0.48 -9.24
N ALA A 40 -14.90 -1.56 -9.40
CA ALA A 40 -15.38 -2.37 -8.28
C ALA A 40 -14.22 -3.03 -7.52
N VAL A 41 -13.26 -3.63 -8.24
CA VAL A 41 -12.04 -4.23 -7.68
C VAL A 41 -11.28 -3.22 -6.83
N TRP A 42 -10.96 -2.05 -7.39
CA TRP A 42 -10.14 -1.07 -6.67
C TRP A 42 -10.88 -0.34 -5.56
N ARG A 43 -12.21 -0.23 -5.64
CA ARG A 43 -13.05 0.25 -4.53
C ARG A 43 -12.98 -0.71 -3.34
N ASN A 44 -13.13 -2.00 -3.59
CA ASN A 44 -13.07 -3.03 -2.55
C ASN A 44 -11.65 -3.18 -1.99
N ALA A 45 -10.63 -3.12 -2.84
CA ALA A 45 -9.23 -3.15 -2.42
C ALA A 45 -8.87 -1.98 -1.50
N ARG A 46 -9.40 -0.77 -1.78
CA ARG A 46 -9.23 0.40 -0.90
C ARG A 46 -9.94 0.24 0.44
N ALA A 47 -11.15 -0.30 0.44
CA ALA A 47 -11.86 -0.58 1.69
C ALA A 47 -11.09 -1.61 2.54
N ALA A 48 -10.64 -2.70 1.92
CA ALA A 48 -9.84 -3.73 2.57
C ALA A 48 -8.51 -3.17 3.12
N SER A 49 -7.80 -2.31 2.38
CA SER A 49 -6.56 -1.72 2.86
C SER A 49 -6.75 -0.87 4.11
N TRP A 50 -7.86 -0.14 4.22
CA TRP A 50 -8.20 0.59 5.45
C TRP A 50 -8.45 -0.35 6.63
N ILE A 51 -9.17 -1.45 6.42
CA ILE A 51 -9.41 -2.45 7.48
C ILE A 51 -8.07 -3.05 7.95
N ILE A 52 -7.20 -3.42 7.02
CA ILE A 52 -5.85 -3.96 7.30
C ILE A 52 -5.02 -2.92 8.07
N THR A 53 -5.05 -1.64 7.66
CA THR A 53 -4.32 -0.56 8.35
C THR A 53 -4.86 -0.34 9.77
N MET A 54 -6.18 -0.40 9.97
CA MET A 54 -6.77 -0.30 11.31
C MET A 54 -6.31 -1.47 12.20
N ALA A 55 -6.29 -2.69 11.69
CA ALA A 55 -5.77 -3.84 12.43
C ALA A 55 -4.29 -3.64 12.81
N ALA A 56 -3.45 -3.15 11.89
CA ALA A 56 -2.05 -2.85 12.18
C ALA A 56 -1.88 -1.72 13.20
N LEU A 57 -2.74 -0.70 13.20
CA LEU A 57 -2.75 0.34 14.22
C LEU A 57 -3.01 -0.25 15.61
N TYR A 58 -4.00 -1.14 15.75
CA TYR A 58 -4.27 -1.81 17.03
C TYR A 58 -3.10 -2.68 17.49
N VAL A 59 -2.44 -3.40 16.57
CA VAL A 59 -1.25 -4.19 16.90
C VAL A 59 -0.11 -3.29 17.37
N LEU A 60 0.21 -2.22 16.64
CA LEU A 60 1.27 -1.29 17.03
C LEU A 60 0.96 -0.61 18.37
N PHE A 61 -0.30 -0.24 18.59
CA PHE A 61 -0.74 0.34 19.86
C PHE A 61 -0.59 -0.64 21.03
N PHE A 62 -0.98 -1.90 20.82
CA PHE A 62 -0.78 -2.96 21.82
C PHE A 62 0.70 -3.16 22.15
N LEU A 63 1.59 -3.15 21.15
CA LEU A 63 3.03 -3.27 21.38
C LEU A 63 3.57 -2.12 22.25
N LEU A 64 3.11 -0.89 22.02
CA LEU A 64 3.46 0.26 22.85
C LEU A 64 2.98 0.06 24.31
N LEU A 65 1.75 -0.45 24.52
CA LEU A 65 1.24 -0.76 25.86
C LEU A 65 2.03 -1.88 26.55
N ALA A 66 2.54 -2.85 25.77
CA ALA A 66 3.39 -3.92 26.27
C ALA A 66 4.84 -3.47 26.58
N GLY A 67 5.14 -2.17 26.44
CA GLY A 67 6.45 -1.59 26.75
C GLY A 67 7.47 -1.64 25.61
N VAL A 68 7.06 -2.02 24.39
CA VAL A 68 7.95 -1.99 23.22
C VAL A 68 8.19 -0.53 22.80
N SER A 69 9.45 -0.09 22.80
CA SER A 69 9.83 1.23 22.32
C SER A 69 9.91 1.27 20.79
N LEU A 70 8.98 1.96 20.15
CA LEU A 70 9.00 2.22 18.70
C LEU A 70 9.20 3.71 18.44
N SER A 71 10.13 4.04 17.54
CA SER A 71 10.24 5.42 17.05
C SER A 71 9.05 5.77 16.15
N ALA A 72 8.67 7.05 16.11
CA ALA A 72 7.62 7.52 15.22
C ALA A 72 7.90 7.15 13.75
N LEU A 73 9.18 7.24 13.34
CA LEU A 73 9.60 6.86 12.00
C LEU A 73 9.35 5.37 11.71
N ALA A 74 9.67 4.48 12.65
CA ALA A 74 9.44 3.04 12.50
C ALA A 74 7.94 2.73 12.44
N ALA A 75 7.14 3.31 13.34
CA ALA A 75 5.69 3.10 13.35
C ALA A 75 5.02 3.57 12.05
N LEU A 76 5.36 4.77 11.56
CA LEU A 76 4.85 5.29 10.30
C LEU A 76 5.32 4.48 9.09
N GLY A 77 6.58 4.04 9.09
CA GLY A 77 7.12 3.18 8.04
C GLY A 77 6.36 1.84 7.94
N ILE A 78 6.10 1.20 9.08
CA ILE A 78 5.31 -0.05 9.13
C ILE A 78 3.89 0.22 8.61
N LEU A 79 3.23 1.28 9.07
CA LEU A 79 1.87 1.62 8.63
C LEU A 79 1.81 1.88 7.11
N MET A 80 2.78 2.58 6.55
CA MET A 80 2.87 2.82 5.11
C MET A 80 3.02 1.51 4.33
N LEU A 81 3.96 0.65 4.74
CA LEU A 81 4.19 -0.64 4.09
C LEU A 81 2.94 -1.51 4.16
N VAL A 82 2.33 -1.64 5.34
CA VAL A 82 1.11 -2.43 5.52
C VAL A 82 -0.04 -1.87 4.68
N HIS A 83 -0.21 -0.55 4.61
CA HIS A 83 -1.28 0.06 3.83
C HIS A 83 -1.10 -0.20 2.32
N PHE A 84 0.09 0.07 1.77
CA PHE A 84 0.36 -0.11 0.35
C PHE A 84 0.34 -1.59 -0.07
N THR A 85 0.95 -2.46 0.73
CA THR A 85 0.92 -3.90 0.48
C THR A 85 -0.49 -4.44 0.63
N GLY A 86 -1.24 -4.02 1.66
CA GLY A 86 -2.64 -4.39 1.85
C GLY A 86 -3.52 -3.98 0.66
N TRP A 87 -3.34 -2.76 0.15
CA TRP A 87 -4.02 -2.29 -1.06
C TRP A 87 -3.66 -3.11 -2.30
N ALA A 88 -2.37 -3.36 -2.54
CA ALA A 88 -1.91 -4.09 -3.71
C ALA A 88 -2.37 -5.55 -3.70
N LEU A 89 -2.19 -6.26 -2.57
CA LEU A 89 -2.61 -7.65 -2.42
C LEU A 89 -4.14 -7.80 -2.49
N SER A 90 -4.89 -6.87 -1.91
CA SER A 90 -6.36 -6.88 -2.02
C SER A 90 -6.81 -6.64 -3.46
N GLY A 91 -6.13 -5.75 -4.19
CA GLY A 91 -6.37 -5.52 -5.62
C GLY A 91 -6.19 -6.80 -6.44
N LEU A 92 -5.07 -7.51 -6.22
CA LEU A 92 -4.81 -8.81 -6.87
C LEU A 92 -5.86 -9.87 -6.48
N TYR A 93 -6.22 -9.94 -5.20
CA TYR A 93 -7.24 -10.86 -4.71
C TYR A 93 -8.58 -10.64 -5.42
N TYR A 94 -9.11 -9.42 -5.39
CA TYR A 94 -10.39 -9.11 -6.02
C TYR A 94 -10.35 -9.26 -7.54
N GLN A 95 -9.21 -8.97 -8.18
CA GLN A 95 -9.02 -9.19 -9.62
C GLN A 95 -9.22 -10.66 -10.02
N THR A 96 -8.81 -11.61 -9.17
CA THR A 96 -8.94 -13.06 -9.43
C THR A 96 -10.29 -13.65 -9.02
N ARG A 97 -11.10 -12.93 -8.23
CA ARG A 97 -12.33 -13.45 -7.61
C ARG A 97 -13.61 -12.80 -8.13
N MET A 98 -13.52 -11.62 -8.74
CA MET A 98 -14.60 -10.92 -9.45
C MET A 98 -14.36 -11.03 -10.94
#